data_AF-A0A2I6S5F3-F1
#
_entry.id   AF-A0A2I6S5F3-F1
#
_cell.length_a   1.000
_cell.length_b   1.000
_cell.length_c   1.000
_cell.angle_alpha   90.00
_cell.angle_beta   90.00
_cell.angle_gamma   90.00
#
_symmetry.space_group_name_H-M   'P 1'
#
loop_
_entity.id
_entity.type
_entity.pdbx_description
1 polymer ?
#
loop_
_entity_poly.entity_id
_entity_poly.type
_entity_poly.pdbx_seq_one_letter_code
_entity_poly.pdbx_strand_id
1 'polypeptide(L)'
;MALNARVGLLFVDFDSGQLVQIAGNATIDHDSTERAHDAGALRLLHVRIDVVRRLTGVMALRWGREAQLSPHLVATGEWRD
;
A
#
# COMPACT_ATOMS: atom_id res chain seq x y z
N MET A 1 -17.98 -16.78 -13.54
CA MET A 1 -17.31 -16.39 -12.29
C MET A 1 -17.47 -14.88 -12.14
N ALA A 2 -17.98 -14.37 -11.02
CA ALA A 2 -18.21 -12.92 -10.86
C ALA A 2 -16.96 -12.23 -10.29
N LEU A 3 -16.54 -11.11 -10.89
CA LEU A 3 -15.43 -10.29 -10.41
C LEU A 3 -15.89 -9.43 -9.23
N ASN A 4 -15.16 -9.46 -8.11
CA ASN A 4 -15.36 -8.56 -6.99
C ASN A 4 -14.29 -7.46 -7.03
N ALA A 5 -14.70 -6.24 -7.34
CA ALA A 5 -13.79 -5.09 -7.47
C ALA A 5 -13.42 -4.44 -6.12
N ARG A 6 -14.03 -4.84 -4.99
CA ARG A 6 -13.79 -4.19 -3.70
C ARG A 6 -12.34 -4.35 -3.26
N VAL A 7 -11.72 -3.26 -2.82
CA VAL A 7 -10.34 -3.22 -2.32
C VAL A 7 -10.27 -2.48 -0.98
N GLY A 8 -9.33 -2.91 -0.13
CA GLY A 8 -8.88 -2.17 1.05
C GLY A 8 -7.36 -2.11 1.08
N LEU A 9 -6.80 -0.92 1.28
CA LEU A 9 -5.37 -0.69 1.48
C LEU A 9 -5.13 -0.13 2.88
N LEU A 10 -4.07 -0.60 3.53
CA LEU A 10 -3.69 -0.17 4.87
C LEU A 10 -2.24 0.31 4.84
N PHE A 11 -2.02 1.54 5.28
CA PHE A 11 -0.72 2.14 5.46
C PHE A 11 -0.50 2.34 6.95
N VAL A 12 0.64 1.88 7.45
CA VAL A 12 0.96 1.90 8.88
C VAL A 12 2.25 2.66 9.07
N ASP A 13 2.22 3.66 9.94
CA ASP A 13 3.40 4.24 10.53
C ASP A 13 3.71 3.46 11.81
N PHE A 14 4.72 2.60 11.73
CA PHE A 14 5.11 1.73 12.83
C PHE A 14 5.82 2.45 13.98
N ASP A 15 6.34 3.66 13.75
CA ASP A 15 7.00 4.48 14.79
C ASP A 15 5.94 5.18 15.65
N SER A 16 5.03 5.92 15.02
CA SER A 16 3.99 6.66 15.76
C SER A 16 2.73 5.83 16.08
N GLY A 17 2.53 4.71 15.38
CA GLY A 17 1.31 3.90 15.46
C GLY A 17 0.09 4.52 14.78
N GLN A 18 0.32 5.47 13.88
CA GLN A 18 -0.72 5.99 13.01
C GLN A 18 -1.04 5.00 11.90
N LEU A 19 -2.29 5.01 11.45
CA LEU A 19 -2.68 4.26 10.27
C LEU A 19 -3.59 5.07 9.36
N VAL A 20 -3.49 4.78 8.08
CA VAL A 20 -4.41 5.25 7.04
C VAL A 20 -5.01 4.02 6.38
N GLN A 21 -6.33 3.94 6.39
CA GLN A 21 -7.09 2.94 5.66
C GLN A 21 -7.79 3.60 4.47
N ILE A 22 -7.64 2.99 3.31
CA ILE A 22 -8.33 3.36 2.08
C ILE A 22 -9.24 2.20 1.69
N ALA A 23 -10.50 2.49 1.38
CA ALA A 23 -11.43 1.51 0.85
C ALA A 23 -12.06 2.04 -0.44
N GLY A 24 -12.32 1.13 -1.38
CA GLY A 24 -12.97 1.49 -2.63
C GLY A 24 -13.10 0.32 -3.57
N ASN A 25 -12.99 0.62 -4.86
CA ASN A 25 -13.02 -0.38 -5.92
C ASN A 25 -11.77 -0.26 -6.78
N ALA A 26 -11.29 -1.38 -7.31
CA ALA A 26 -10.08 -1.42 -8.12
C ALA A 26 -10.23 -2.25 -9.40
N THR A 27 -9.43 -1.86 -10.40
CA THR A 27 -9.20 -2.62 -11.61
C THR A 27 -7.72 -2.93 -11.73
N ILE A 28 -7.41 -4.13 -12.24
CA ILE A 28 -6.03 -4.55 -12.50
C ILE A 28 -5.73 -4.22 -13.96
N ASP A 29 -4.65 -3.50 -14.19
CA ASP A 29 -4.08 -3.35 -15.52
C ASP A 29 -3.06 -4.47 -15.76
N HIS A 30 -3.37 -5.30 -16.77
CA HIS A 30 -2.56 -6.46 -17.15
C HIS A 30 -1.49 -6.13 -18.18
N ASP A 31 -1.67 -5.07 -18.94
CA ASP A 31 -0.99 -4.84 -20.21
C ASP A 31 -0.24 -3.50 -20.26
N SER A 32 -0.43 -2.61 -19.27
CA SER A 32 0.23 -1.30 -19.26
C SER A 32 1.75 -1.39 -19.39
N THR A 33 2.25 -0.52 -20.28
CA THR A 33 3.68 -0.25 -20.50
C THR A 33 4.28 0.56 -19.35
N GLU A 34 3.46 1.24 -18.53
CA GLU A 34 3.93 2.05 -17.39
C GLU A 34 4.61 1.21 -16.31
N ARG A 35 4.35 -0.12 -16.27
CA ARG A 35 5.09 -1.07 -15.41
C ARG A 35 6.60 -0.98 -15.58
N ALA A 36 7.09 -0.54 -16.74
CA ALA A 36 8.52 -0.37 -16.99
C ALA A 36 9.18 0.65 -16.04
N HIS A 37 8.40 1.54 -15.42
CA HIS A 37 8.91 2.52 -14.46
C HIS A 37 9.13 1.94 -13.06
N ASP A 38 8.46 0.84 -12.70
CA ASP A 38 8.50 0.24 -11.37
C ASP A 38 9.19 -1.13 -11.40
N ALA A 39 10.47 -1.16 -11.03
CA ALA A 39 11.28 -2.38 -11.03
C ALA A 39 10.62 -3.48 -10.16
N GLY A 40 10.23 -4.59 -10.79
CA GLY A 40 9.60 -5.73 -10.11
C GLY A 40 8.07 -5.66 -9.98
N ALA A 41 7.42 -4.59 -10.45
CA ALA A 41 5.96 -4.53 -10.48
C ALA A 41 5.38 -5.53 -11.50
N LEU A 42 4.54 -6.46 -11.03
CA LEU A 42 3.91 -7.44 -11.90
C LEU A 42 2.69 -6.86 -12.63
N ARG A 43 1.90 -6.05 -11.93
CA ARG A 43 0.61 -5.49 -12.39
C ARG A 43 0.39 -4.12 -11.76
N LEU A 44 -0.36 -3.27 -12.44
CA LEU A 44 -0.81 -2.00 -11.87
C LEU A 44 -2.24 -2.14 -11.36
N LEU A 45 -2.53 -1.46 -10.26
CA LEU A 45 -3.85 -1.43 -9.66
C LEU A 45 -4.37 0.00 -9.69
N HIS A 46 -5.45 0.24 -10.42
CA HIS A 46 -6.14 1.53 -10.41
C HIS A 46 -7.22 1.48 -9.34
N VAL A 47 -7.09 2.31 -8.31
CA VAL A 47 -8.03 2.35 -7.19
C VAL A 47 -8.88 3.60 -7.27
N ARG A 48 -10.19 3.41 -7.42
CA ARG A 48 -11.18 4.46 -7.18
C ARG A 48 -11.53 4.45 -5.70
N ILE A 49 -11.10 5.50 -5.00
CA ILE A 49 -11.26 5.64 -3.56
C ILE A 49 -12.69 6.06 -3.24
N ASP A 50 -13.35 5.30 -2.36
CA ASP A 50 -14.67 5.64 -1.83
C ASP A 50 -14.55 6.26 -0.43
N VAL A 51 -13.63 5.74 0.39
CA VAL A 51 -13.44 6.16 1.78
C VAL A 51 -11.96 6.18 2.14
N VAL A 52 -11.56 7.24 2.85
CA VAL A 52 -10.29 7.32 3.57
C VAL A 52 -10.56 7.49 5.06
N ARG A 53 -9.83 6.75 5.90
CA ARG A 53 -9.85 6.87 7.36
C ARG A 53 -8.42 7.01 7.85
N ARG A 54 -8.14 8.10 8.56
CA ARG A 54 -6.91 8.28 9.31
C ARG A 54 -7.20 8.02 10.78
N LEU A 55 -6.46 7.13 11.40
CA LEU A 55 -6.56 6.85 12.83
C LEU A 55 -5.20 7.08 13.48
N THR A 56 -5.20 7.84 14.57
CA THR A 56 -3.97 8.25 15.27
C THR A 56 -3.83 7.50 16.58
N GLY A 57 -2.69 6.83 16.79
CA GLY A 57 -2.35 6.18 18.05
C GLY A 57 -3.23 4.96 18.41
N VAL A 58 -4.02 4.45 17.47
CA VAL A 58 -4.99 3.36 17.72
C VAL A 58 -4.36 1.97 17.81
N MET A 59 -3.15 1.79 17.25
CA MET A 59 -2.41 0.55 17.42
C MET A 59 -1.70 0.56 18.76
N ALA A 60 -1.86 -0.48 19.58
CA ALA A 60 -1.01 -0.71 20.76
C ALA A 60 0.35 -1.36 20.36
N LEU A 61 0.42 -1.96 19.18
CA LEU A 61 1.64 -2.54 18.63
C LEU A 61 2.61 -1.41 18.24
N ARG A 62 3.74 -1.33 18.94
CA ARG A 62 4.91 -0.54 18.53
C ARG A 62 6.01 -1.53 18.18
N TRP A 63 6.62 -1.37 17.01
CA TRP A 63 7.81 -2.14 16.72
C TRP A 63 8.93 -1.70 17.67
N GLY A 64 9.62 -2.69 18.26
CA GLY A 64 10.74 -2.41 19.15
C GLY A 64 11.89 -1.77 18.38
N ARG A 65 12.83 -1.14 19.10
CA ARG A 65 14.02 -0.47 18.53
C ARG A 65 14.87 -1.35 17.60
N GLU A 66 14.70 -2.66 17.68
CA GLU A 66 15.44 -3.65 16.88
C GLU A 66 14.74 -4.02 15.58
N ALA A 67 13.55 -3.48 15.30
CA ALA A 67 12.86 -3.74 14.05
C ALA A 67 13.66 -3.18 12.88
N GLN A 68 13.91 -4.04 11.89
CA GLN A 68 14.64 -3.71 10.69
C GLN A 68 13.69 -3.69 9.51
N LEU A 69 13.87 -2.69 8.64
CA LEU A 69 13.18 -2.66 7.36
C LEU A 69 13.57 -3.88 6.53
N SER A 70 12.61 -4.41 5.78
CA SER A 70 12.85 -5.52 4.87
C SER A 70 13.94 -5.15 3.86
N PRO A 71 14.97 -5.99 3.65
CA PRO A 71 16.00 -5.75 2.63
C PRO A 71 15.41 -5.58 1.22
N HIS A 72 14.21 -6.10 0.98
CA HIS A 72 13.52 -6.00 -0.30
C HIS A 72 12.96 -4.60 -0.61
N LEU A 73 12.89 -3.69 0.37
CA LEU A 73 12.43 -2.32 0.14
C LEU A 73 13.35 -1.57 -0.83
N VAL A 74 14.65 -1.86 -0.83
CA VAL A 74 15.63 -1.25 -1.75
C VAL A 74 15.24 -1.48 -3.22
N ALA A 75 14.69 -2.65 -3.54
CA ALA A 75 14.29 -2.99 -4.91
C ALA A 75 13.03 -2.26 -5.38
N THR A 76 12.27 -1.65 -4.46
CA THR A 76 11.02 -0.93 -4.78
C THR A 76 11.25 0.53 -5.20
N GLY A 77 12.51 0.98 -5.28
CA GLY A 77 12.88 2.33 -5.70
C GLY A 77 12.74 3.39 -4.61
N GLU A 78 13.05 4.64 -4.97
CA GLU A 78 12.80 5.81 -4.14
C GLU A 78 11.38 6.31 -4.39
N TRP A 79 10.50 6.17 -3.40
CA TRP A 79 9.17 6.76 -3.40
C TRP A 79 9.30 8.26 -3.08
N ARG A 80 9.37 9.10 -4.11
CA ARG A 80 9.47 10.57 -3.97
C ARG A 80 8.09 11.16 -3.64
N ASP A 81 8.09 12.26 -2.91
CA ASP A 81 6.90 13.08 -2.62
C ASP A 81 6.33 13.77 -3.88
#